data_AF-A0A7C4WG78-F1
#
_entry.id   AF-A0A7C4WG78-F1
#
_cell.length_a   1.000
_cell.length_b   1.000
_cell.length_c   1.000
_cell.angle_alpha   90.00
_cell.angle_beta   90.00
_cell.angle_gamma   90.00
#
_symmetry.space_group_name_H-M   'P 1'
#
loop_
_entity.id
_entity.type
_entity.pdbx_description
1 polymer ?
#
loop_
_entity_poly.entity_id
_entity_poly.type
_entity_poly.pdbx_seq_one_letter_code
_entity_poly.pdbx_strand_id
1 'polypeptide(L)'
;MPKITINERGAILINNSLSIDGHGSSSLRIVTHAHSDHVRDLSKSLTQCRGVAATALTLDLLTELGHTLSRGNTIRLDYGSKIRVDGLEVMLERTRHIPGSSQVVAVDEDGLRIVYTSDFKKPGRETPIIESDILIIDAVYGNPSYVREFDDYIESILADLTVQLLSKGPVIIQGYHGKLQEVMHILRNYGIDAPYLLTPKTYKLTKAVEKYGLSIGNYFVLNSREGMELMRSNWFLLLDHLNSNYSYSLKELKASRIVLSGWEFKKPYRYLGGGRWLVAFSDHADFNGLMNYVINSNPKTVIVNSVRSTYADVFANEVRRITGRECIVMP
;
A
#
# COMPACT_ATOMS: atom_id res chain seq x y z
N MET A 1 -15.68 26.45 -6.08
CA MET A 1 -15.25 25.04 -5.93
C MET A 1 -14.05 24.79 -6.82
N PRO A 2 -12.99 24.16 -6.30
CA PRO A 2 -11.83 23.78 -7.07
C PRO A 2 -12.20 22.79 -8.16
N LYS A 3 -11.52 22.88 -9.31
CA LYS A 3 -11.68 21.93 -10.41
C LYS A 3 -10.89 20.66 -10.07
N ILE A 4 -11.61 19.57 -9.87
CA ILE A 4 -11.04 18.24 -9.63
C ILE A 4 -11.32 17.35 -10.84
N THR A 5 -10.28 16.71 -11.37
CA THR A 5 -10.41 15.72 -12.45
C THR A 5 -9.46 14.57 -12.20
N ILE A 6 -9.84 13.36 -12.61
CA ILE A 6 -8.94 12.20 -12.65
C ILE A 6 -8.76 11.81 -14.12
N ASN A 7 -7.50 11.60 -14.53
CA ASN A 7 -7.19 11.18 -15.89
C ASN A 7 -7.04 9.66 -16.00
N GLU A 8 -7.05 9.13 -17.23
CA GLU A 8 -6.96 7.69 -17.51
C GLU A 8 -5.69 7.00 -16.94
N ARG A 9 -4.68 7.76 -16.52
CA ARG A 9 -3.48 7.23 -15.87
C ARG A 9 -3.58 7.23 -14.34
N GLY A 10 -4.72 7.64 -13.77
CA GLY A 10 -4.98 7.73 -12.35
C GLY A 10 -4.38 8.97 -11.69
N ALA A 11 -4.08 10.03 -12.45
CA ALA A 11 -3.63 11.29 -11.88
C ALA A 11 -4.82 12.11 -11.39
N ILE A 12 -4.88 12.38 -10.10
CA ILE A 12 -5.86 13.29 -9.52
C ILE A 12 -5.31 14.70 -9.65
N LEU A 13 -6.02 15.57 -10.37
CA LEU A 13 -5.62 16.96 -10.61
C LEU A 13 -6.53 17.91 -9.84
N ILE A 14 -5.93 18.83 -9.08
CA ILE A 14 -6.65 19.89 -8.34
C ILE A 14 -6.15 21.24 -8.87
N ASN A 15 -7.05 22.00 -9.51
CA ASN A 15 -6.80 23.34 -10.08
C ASN A 15 -5.62 23.44 -11.07
N ASN A 16 -5.12 22.32 -11.61
CA ASN A 16 -3.83 22.23 -12.30
C ASN A 16 -2.63 22.70 -11.44
N SER A 17 -2.81 22.85 -10.13
CA SER A 17 -1.76 23.20 -9.16
C SER A 17 -1.09 21.93 -8.63
N LEU A 18 -1.91 20.92 -8.33
CA LEU A 18 -1.51 19.67 -7.71
C LEU A 18 -1.89 18.47 -8.59
N SER A 19 -0.96 17.53 -8.74
CA SER A 19 -1.23 16.18 -9.26
C SER A 19 -0.92 15.14 -8.18
N ILE A 20 -1.76 14.14 -7.99
CA ILE A 20 -1.52 13.06 -7.02
C ILE A 20 -1.45 11.73 -7.77
N ASP A 21 -0.40 10.93 -7.50
CA ASP A 21 -0.13 9.55 -7.94
C ASP A 21 -0.07 9.25 -9.45
N GLY A 22 -0.52 10.16 -10.29
CA GLY A 22 -0.24 10.16 -11.71
C GLY A 22 0.47 11.43 -12.12
N HIS A 23 0.91 11.46 -13.37
CA HIS A 23 1.39 12.69 -13.99
C HIS A 23 0.24 13.44 -14.64
N GLY A 24 0.17 14.75 -14.40
CA GLY A 24 -0.56 15.69 -15.22
C GLY A 24 0.11 17.07 -15.14
N SER A 25 -0.30 17.97 -16.03
CA SER A 25 0.22 19.34 -16.10
C SER A 25 -0.10 20.07 -14.79
N SER A 26 0.90 20.14 -13.90
CA SER A 26 0.75 20.66 -12.54
C SER A 26 2.08 21.17 -11.99
N SER A 27 2.01 22.12 -11.07
CA SER A 27 3.18 22.65 -10.38
C SER A 27 3.84 21.60 -9.48
N LEU A 28 3.06 20.86 -8.69
CA LEU A 28 3.57 19.86 -7.76
C LEU A 28 2.90 18.52 -7.98
N ARG A 29 3.70 17.45 -7.97
CA ARG A 29 3.19 16.08 -7.82
C ARG A 29 3.36 15.59 -6.39
N ILE A 30 2.31 15.00 -5.82
CA ILE A 30 2.39 14.18 -4.62
C ILE A 30 2.41 12.71 -5.02
N VAL A 31 3.31 11.93 -4.41
CA VAL A 31 3.29 10.46 -4.49
C VAL A 31 2.93 9.92 -3.11
N THR A 32 1.78 9.26 -3.02
CA THR A 32 1.24 8.76 -1.76
C THR A 32 2.03 7.58 -1.23
N HIS A 33 2.45 6.68 -2.12
CA HIS A 33 3.26 5.50 -1.79
C HIS A 33 3.96 4.89 -3.03
N ALA A 34 4.75 3.84 -2.81
CA ALA A 34 5.72 3.35 -3.80
C ALA A 34 5.22 2.22 -4.73
N HIS A 35 3.93 1.91 -4.80
CA HIS A 35 3.43 0.91 -5.76
C HIS A 35 3.37 1.48 -7.17
N SER A 36 3.54 0.59 -8.16
CA SER A 36 3.77 0.95 -9.55
C SER A 36 2.64 1.75 -10.20
N ASP A 37 1.40 1.53 -9.77
CA ASP A 37 0.19 2.19 -10.25
C ASP A 37 -0.03 3.58 -9.61
N HIS A 38 0.74 3.93 -8.57
CA HIS A 38 0.82 5.27 -7.97
C HIS A 38 2.05 6.07 -8.40
N VAL A 39 2.92 5.47 -9.22
CA VAL A 39 4.11 6.15 -9.78
C VAL A 39 4.19 6.13 -11.30
N ARG A 40 3.03 5.96 -11.95
CA ARG A 40 2.92 6.06 -13.40
C ARG A 40 3.46 7.42 -13.88
N ASP A 41 4.31 7.39 -14.90
CA ASP A 41 4.97 8.56 -15.49
C ASP A 41 5.73 9.45 -14.48
N LEU A 42 6.24 8.89 -13.37
CA LEU A 42 7.01 9.64 -12.39
C LEU A 42 8.20 10.37 -13.01
N SER A 43 8.89 9.76 -13.98
CA SER A 43 10.00 10.39 -14.71
C SER A 43 9.59 11.68 -15.44
N LYS A 44 8.37 11.76 -15.98
CA LYS A 44 7.85 13.01 -16.59
C LYS A 44 7.59 14.06 -15.54
N SER A 45 7.06 13.67 -14.38
CA SER A 45 6.81 14.62 -13.28
C SER A 45 8.12 15.19 -12.73
N LEU A 46 9.17 14.38 -12.65
CA LEU A 46 10.50 14.82 -12.23
C LEU A 46 11.18 15.78 -13.22
N THR A 47 10.68 15.93 -14.44
CA THR A 47 11.21 16.88 -15.43
C THR A 47 10.27 18.05 -15.71
N GLN A 48 8.97 17.88 -15.51
CA GLN A 48 7.94 18.85 -15.92
C GLN A 48 7.23 19.54 -14.74
N CYS A 49 7.18 18.91 -13.56
CA CYS A 49 6.68 19.57 -12.35
C CYS A 49 7.82 20.35 -11.67
N ARG A 50 7.47 21.41 -10.93
CA ARG A 50 8.40 22.18 -10.08
C ARG A 50 8.90 21.38 -8.88
N GLY A 51 8.19 20.31 -8.51
CA GLY A 51 8.52 19.44 -7.40
C GLY A 51 7.76 18.11 -7.45
N VAL A 52 8.38 17.07 -6.91
CA VAL A 52 7.72 15.83 -6.52
C VAL A 52 7.86 15.66 -5.01
N ALA A 53 6.76 15.68 -4.29
CA ALA A 53 6.70 15.53 -2.85
C ALA A 53 6.18 14.15 -2.43
N ALA A 54 6.80 13.56 -1.41
CA ALA A 54 6.35 12.34 -0.76
C ALA A 54 7.02 12.21 0.61
N THR A 55 6.58 11.23 1.40
CA THR A 55 7.28 10.87 2.64
C THR A 55 8.71 10.43 2.34
N ALA A 56 9.63 10.65 3.27
CA ALA A 56 11.03 10.28 3.10
C ALA A 56 11.20 8.77 2.82
N LEU A 57 10.43 7.92 3.51
CA LEU A 57 10.43 6.49 3.26
C LEU A 57 9.91 6.14 1.86
N THR A 58 8.85 6.78 1.37
CA THR A 58 8.37 6.55 0.00
C THR A 58 9.43 6.90 -1.04
N LEU A 59 10.15 8.01 -0.88
CA LEU A 59 11.25 8.40 -1.78
C LEU A 59 12.42 7.40 -1.75
N ASP A 60 12.79 6.91 -0.57
CA ASP A 60 13.84 5.91 -0.43
C ASP A 60 13.41 4.57 -1.07
N LEU A 61 12.16 4.14 -0.87
CA LEU A 61 11.62 2.93 -1.52
C LEU A 61 11.61 3.06 -3.04
N LEU A 62 11.20 4.22 -3.58
CA LEU A 62 11.24 4.47 -5.02
C LEU A 62 12.66 4.38 -5.58
N THR A 63 13.63 4.92 -4.86
CA THR A 63 15.06 4.80 -5.23
C THR A 63 15.48 3.33 -5.29
N GLU A 64 15.15 2.55 -4.26
CA GLU A 64 15.48 1.11 -4.23
C GLU A 64 14.73 0.29 -5.27
N LEU A 65 13.53 0.73 -5.68
CA LEU A 65 12.76 0.15 -6.78
C LEU A 65 13.36 0.48 -8.16
N GLY A 66 14.22 1.48 -8.26
CA GLY A 66 14.97 1.81 -9.48
C GLY A 66 14.56 3.14 -10.12
N HIS A 67 13.78 3.97 -9.44
CA HIS A 67 13.46 5.31 -9.91
C HIS A 67 14.64 6.26 -9.68
N THR A 68 15.06 6.97 -10.72
CA THR A 68 16.09 8.01 -10.62
C THR A 68 15.46 9.32 -10.14
N LEU A 69 15.53 9.55 -8.84
CA LEU A 69 15.02 10.77 -8.21
C LEU A 69 16.09 11.87 -8.26
N SER A 70 15.80 13.01 -8.89
CA SER A 70 16.70 14.16 -8.86
C SER A 70 16.61 14.89 -7.51
N ARG A 71 17.73 15.07 -6.82
CA ARG A 71 17.77 15.72 -5.50
C ARG A 71 17.21 17.15 -5.50
N GLY A 72 17.33 17.86 -6.63
CA GLY A 72 16.83 19.24 -6.76
C GLY A 72 15.33 19.36 -7.01
N ASN A 73 14.64 18.25 -7.38
CA ASN A 73 13.21 18.27 -7.71
C ASN A 73 12.37 17.33 -6.82
N THR A 74 12.95 16.85 -5.71
CA THR A 74 12.25 16.00 -4.74
C THR A 74 12.13 16.70 -3.39
N ILE A 75 10.93 16.66 -2.83
CA ILE A 75 10.56 17.31 -1.58
C ILE A 75 10.20 16.20 -0.59
N ARG A 76 10.98 16.09 0.49
CA ARG A 76 10.61 15.25 1.62
C ARG A 76 9.55 15.98 2.42
N LEU A 77 8.36 15.38 2.51
CA LEU A 77 7.24 15.93 3.25
C LEU A 77 6.87 14.97 4.37
N ASP A 78 7.14 15.39 5.60
CA ASP A 78 6.80 14.61 6.79
C ASP A 78 5.28 14.66 7.04
N TYR A 79 4.77 13.64 7.72
CA TYR A 79 3.37 13.62 8.12
C TYR A 79 3.03 14.85 8.99
N GLY A 80 1.86 15.44 8.79
CA GLY A 80 1.42 16.64 9.50
C GLY A 80 2.12 17.94 9.08
N SER A 81 3.13 17.88 8.21
CA SER A 81 3.82 19.06 7.69
C SER A 81 3.08 19.64 6.48
N LYS A 82 3.00 20.97 6.43
CA LYS A 82 2.24 21.71 5.41
C LYS A 82 3.17 22.36 4.38
N ILE A 83 2.77 22.30 3.13
CA ILE A 83 3.40 23.05 2.03
C ILE A 83 2.34 23.83 1.26
N ARG A 84 2.72 24.96 0.67
CA ARG A 84 1.81 25.76 -0.16
C ARG A 84 2.17 25.61 -1.64
N VAL A 85 1.15 25.40 -2.47
CA VAL A 85 1.28 25.34 -3.93
C VAL A 85 0.09 26.02 -4.58
N ASP A 86 0.34 27.14 -5.25
CA ASP A 86 -0.63 27.89 -6.06
C ASP A 86 -2.05 27.98 -5.44
N GLY A 87 -2.15 28.53 -4.23
CA GLY A 87 -3.42 28.72 -3.50
C GLY A 87 -3.92 27.51 -2.70
N LEU A 88 -3.18 26.40 -2.68
CA LEU A 88 -3.51 25.22 -1.86
C LEU A 88 -2.51 25.05 -0.73
N GLU A 89 -3.00 24.77 0.48
CA GLU A 89 -2.22 24.20 1.57
C GLU A 89 -2.35 22.68 1.52
N VAL A 90 -1.23 21.98 1.30
CA VAL A 90 -1.16 20.53 1.12
C VAL A 90 -0.37 19.90 2.26
N MET A 91 -0.86 18.77 2.77
CA MET A 91 -0.26 18.02 3.86
C MET A 91 -0.44 16.52 3.61
N LEU A 92 0.51 15.72 4.11
CA LEU A 92 0.39 14.27 4.14
C LEU A 92 -0.05 13.80 5.52
N GLU A 93 -1.02 12.90 5.56
CA GLU A 93 -1.42 12.20 6.76
C GLU A 93 -1.11 10.72 6.63
N ARG A 94 -0.86 10.04 7.75
CA ARG A 94 -0.52 8.61 7.69
C ARG A 94 -1.70 7.80 7.17
N THR A 95 -1.43 6.79 6.34
CA THR A 95 -2.38 5.72 6.04
C THR A 95 -1.73 4.36 6.23
N ARG A 96 -2.53 3.38 6.63
CA ARG A 96 -2.10 1.99 6.71
C ARG A 96 -2.31 1.36 5.35
N HIS A 97 -1.23 1.11 4.61
CA HIS A 97 -1.25 0.32 3.37
C HIS A 97 0.08 -0.40 3.18
N ILE A 98 1.16 0.35 2.89
CA ILE A 98 2.55 -0.08 3.03
C ILE A 98 3.33 0.93 3.89
N PRO A 99 4.53 0.58 4.39
CA PRO A 99 5.36 1.55 5.10
C PRO A 99 5.65 2.80 4.24
N GLY A 100 5.35 3.98 4.78
CA GLY A 100 5.53 5.28 4.11
C GLY A 100 4.30 5.80 3.36
N SER A 101 3.22 5.00 3.26
CA SER A 101 1.97 5.42 2.61
C SER A 101 1.35 6.64 3.29
N SER A 102 0.72 7.49 2.49
CA SER A 102 0.06 8.72 2.96
C SER A 102 -1.31 8.95 2.31
N GLN A 103 -2.21 9.56 3.08
CA GLN A 103 -3.36 10.29 2.59
C GLN A 103 -2.91 11.70 2.22
N VAL A 104 -3.59 12.33 1.28
CA VAL A 104 -3.32 13.73 0.91
C VAL A 104 -4.46 14.60 1.38
N VAL A 105 -4.16 15.63 2.16
CA VAL A 105 -5.10 16.67 2.57
C VAL A 105 -4.72 17.95 1.84
N ALA A 106 -5.65 18.52 1.08
CA ALA A 106 -5.50 19.80 0.41
C ALA A 106 -6.61 20.74 0.88
N VAL A 107 -6.25 21.96 1.29
CA VAL A 107 -7.19 23.00 1.72
C VAL A 107 -6.99 24.22 0.84
N ASP A 108 -8.07 24.72 0.24
CA ASP A 108 -8.02 25.96 -0.55
C ASP A 108 -8.13 27.22 0.33
N GLU A 109 -8.02 28.41 -0.29
CA GLU A 109 -8.04 29.69 0.41
C GLU A 109 -9.39 29.99 1.09
N ASP A 110 -10.47 29.36 0.63
CA ASP A 110 -11.82 29.46 1.21
C ASP A 110 -12.03 28.45 2.36
N GLY A 111 -11.04 27.62 2.66
CA GLY A 111 -11.09 26.61 3.72
C GLY A 111 -11.74 25.29 3.32
N LEU A 112 -12.07 25.09 2.04
CA LEU A 112 -12.63 23.84 1.54
C LEU A 112 -11.58 22.73 1.64
N ARG A 113 -11.91 21.62 2.30
CA ARG A 113 -10.98 20.51 2.52
C ARG A 113 -11.24 19.35 1.56
N ILE A 114 -10.24 19.05 0.75
CA ILE A 114 -10.19 17.88 -0.13
C ILE A 114 -9.27 16.84 0.49
N VAL A 115 -9.75 15.62 0.65
CA VAL A 115 -8.97 14.48 1.15
C VAL A 115 -8.93 13.39 0.10
N TYR A 116 -7.74 12.90 -0.23
CA TYR A 116 -7.56 11.65 -0.97
C TYR A 116 -6.98 10.58 -0.06
N THR A 117 -7.67 9.45 0.05
CA THR A 117 -7.29 8.36 0.97
C THR A 117 -6.02 7.63 0.56
N SER A 118 -5.66 7.66 -0.73
CA SER A 118 -4.79 6.64 -1.35
C SER A 118 -5.36 5.23 -1.16
N ASP A 119 -4.53 4.23 -1.40
CA ASP A 119 -4.74 2.90 -0.87
C ASP A 119 -4.63 2.90 0.66
N PHE A 120 -5.55 2.21 1.31
CA PHE A 120 -5.63 2.15 2.76
C PHE A 120 -6.34 0.88 3.24
N LYS A 121 -6.04 0.44 4.45
CA LYS A 121 -6.78 -0.57 5.22
C LYS A 121 -7.00 -0.12 6.66
N LYS A 122 -7.85 -0.83 7.40
CA LYS A 122 -8.13 -0.60 8.84
C LYS A 122 -8.49 0.86 9.20
N PRO A 123 -9.47 1.49 8.51
CA PRO A 123 -9.90 2.87 8.79
C PRO A 123 -10.45 3.01 10.20
N GLY A 124 -10.10 4.10 10.88
CA GLY A 124 -10.48 4.41 12.25
C GLY A 124 -9.63 3.71 13.33
N ARG A 125 -8.77 2.75 12.94
CA ARG A 125 -7.87 2.05 13.85
C ARG A 125 -6.40 2.37 13.59
N GLU A 126 -5.96 2.15 12.35
CA GLU A 126 -4.57 2.37 11.95
C GLU A 126 -4.43 3.41 10.83
N THR A 127 -5.49 3.58 10.04
CA THR A 127 -5.66 4.71 9.12
C THR A 127 -6.60 5.73 9.78
N PRO A 128 -6.13 6.91 10.17
CA PRO A 128 -6.99 8.00 10.65
C PRO A 128 -8.04 8.36 9.61
N ILE A 129 -9.29 8.52 10.04
CA ILE A 129 -10.36 9.05 9.19
C ILE A 129 -10.32 10.57 9.32
N ILE A 130 -10.21 11.25 8.18
CA ILE A 130 -10.06 12.71 8.13
C ILE A 130 -11.37 13.30 7.64
N GLU A 131 -11.99 14.17 8.44
CA GLU A 131 -13.17 14.94 8.02
C GLU A 131 -12.83 15.76 6.77
N SER A 132 -13.72 15.77 5.77
CA SER A 132 -13.52 16.46 4.50
C SER A 132 -14.80 17.08 3.95
N ASP A 133 -14.69 18.09 3.08
CA ASP A 133 -15.81 18.55 2.25
C ASP A 133 -15.94 17.67 0.99
N ILE A 134 -14.79 17.34 0.40
CA ILE A 134 -14.67 16.46 -0.77
C ILE A 134 -13.75 15.29 -0.39
N LEU A 135 -14.27 14.07 -0.51
CA LEU A 135 -13.50 12.84 -0.33
C LEU A 135 -13.23 12.21 -1.70
N ILE A 136 -11.97 12.00 -2.03
CA ILE A 136 -11.54 11.16 -3.15
C ILE A 136 -11.09 9.82 -2.58
N ILE A 137 -11.61 8.72 -3.11
CA ILE A 137 -11.38 7.38 -2.54
C ILE A 137 -11.10 6.34 -3.63
N ASP A 138 -10.12 5.47 -3.36
CA ASP A 138 -9.88 4.25 -4.12
C ASP A 138 -10.74 3.12 -3.53
N ALA A 139 -11.63 2.54 -4.32
CA ALA A 139 -12.58 1.51 -3.95
C ALA A 139 -12.21 0.15 -4.55
N VAL A 140 -11.02 -0.37 -4.21
CA VAL A 140 -10.55 -1.68 -4.69
C VAL A 140 -11.57 -2.79 -4.40
N TYR A 141 -12.25 -2.74 -3.26
CA TYR A 141 -13.29 -3.68 -2.87
C TYR A 141 -14.69 -3.06 -2.85
N GLY A 142 -15.06 -2.35 -3.92
CA GLY A 142 -16.30 -1.58 -4.00
C GLY A 142 -17.63 -2.36 -4.04
N ASN A 143 -17.58 -3.70 -4.14
CA ASN A 143 -18.78 -4.54 -4.14
C ASN A 143 -19.21 -4.89 -2.69
N PRO A 144 -20.49 -4.79 -2.30
CA PRO A 144 -20.98 -5.17 -0.97
C PRO A 144 -20.65 -6.61 -0.52
N SER A 145 -20.40 -7.52 -1.46
CA SER A 145 -20.00 -8.90 -1.14
C SER A 145 -18.52 -9.05 -0.78
N TYR A 146 -17.70 -8.01 -0.98
CA TYR A 146 -16.27 -8.00 -0.71
C TYR A 146 -16.00 -7.58 0.72
N VAL A 147 -16.39 -8.44 1.66
CA VAL A 147 -16.22 -8.27 3.10
C VAL A 147 -15.38 -9.41 3.66
N ARG A 148 -14.47 -9.12 4.59
CA ARG A 148 -13.66 -10.11 5.31
C ARG A 148 -13.96 -10.04 6.80
N GLU A 149 -14.84 -10.92 7.25
CA GLU A 149 -15.18 -11.09 8.69
C GLU A 149 -13.96 -11.44 9.57
N PHE A 150 -12.85 -11.84 8.94
CA PHE A 150 -11.63 -12.31 9.60
C PHE A 150 -10.46 -11.33 9.56
N ASP A 151 -10.63 -10.12 9.01
CA ASP A 151 -9.52 -9.17 8.80
C ASP A 151 -8.84 -8.79 10.13
N ASP A 152 -9.62 -8.71 11.22
CA ASP A 152 -9.14 -8.36 12.56
C ASP A 152 -8.14 -9.35 13.16
N TYR A 153 -8.15 -10.61 12.70
CA TYR A 153 -7.30 -11.69 13.21
C TYR A 153 -6.47 -12.36 12.10
N ILE A 154 -6.40 -11.75 10.91
CA ILE A 154 -5.63 -12.31 9.80
C ILE A 154 -4.12 -12.35 10.09
N GLU A 155 -3.61 -11.38 10.87
CA GLU A 155 -2.20 -11.32 11.26
C GLU A 155 -1.81 -12.49 12.17
N SER A 156 -2.63 -12.81 13.18
CA SER A 156 -2.39 -13.96 14.07
C SER A 156 -2.53 -15.28 13.32
N ILE A 157 -3.53 -15.40 12.44
CA ILE A 157 -3.69 -16.59 11.58
C ILE A 157 -2.45 -16.80 10.69
N LEU A 158 -1.91 -15.73 10.10
CA LEU A 158 -0.69 -15.82 9.30
C LEU A 158 0.49 -16.28 10.14
N ALA A 159 0.65 -15.75 11.36
CA ALA A 159 1.71 -16.15 12.28
C ALA A 159 1.57 -17.63 12.67
N ASP A 160 0.39 -18.07 13.10
CA ASP A 160 0.11 -19.45 13.50
C ASP A 160 0.37 -20.44 12.35
N LEU A 161 -0.13 -20.13 11.15
CA LEU A 161 0.12 -20.95 9.96
C LEU A 161 1.63 -21.01 9.66
N THR A 162 2.33 -19.88 9.78
CA THR A 162 3.77 -19.82 9.54
C THR A 162 4.54 -20.70 10.52
N VAL A 163 4.23 -20.66 11.81
CA VAL A 163 4.84 -21.54 12.84
C VAL A 163 4.56 -23.01 12.55
N GLN A 164 3.31 -23.36 12.24
CA GLN A 164 2.94 -24.73 11.90
C GLN A 164 3.71 -25.27 10.69
N LEU A 165 3.89 -24.45 9.66
CA LEU A 165 4.64 -24.85 8.47
C LEU A 165 6.15 -24.88 8.73
N LEU A 166 6.69 -23.96 9.53
CA LEU A 166 8.11 -23.94 9.94
C LEU A 166 8.52 -25.20 10.71
N SER A 167 7.60 -25.80 11.48
CA SER A 167 7.86 -27.07 12.17
C SER A 167 8.13 -28.25 11.21
N LYS A 168 7.79 -28.09 9.93
CA LYS A 168 7.93 -29.12 8.88
C LYS A 168 9.08 -28.83 7.91
N GLY A 169 9.70 -27.66 8.01
CA GLY A 169 10.77 -27.20 7.10
C GLY A 169 10.63 -25.72 6.74
N PRO A 170 11.39 -25.25 5.75
CA PRO A 170 11.40 -23.84 5.39
C PRO A 170 10.07 -23.40 4.78
N VAL A 171 9.76 -22.12 4.93
CA VAL A 171 8.50 -21.53 4.43
C VAL A 171 8.82 -20.38 3.49
N ILE A 172 8.22 -20.40 2.31
CA ILE A 172 8.30 -19.32 1.33
C ILE A 172 7.04 -18.47 1.45
N ILE A 173 7.17 -17.19 1.73
CA ILE A 173 6.05 -16.24 1.73
C ILE A 173 6.17 -15.34 0.50
N GLN A 174 5.09 -15.27 -0.28
CA GLN A 174 5.02 -14.49 -1.51
C GLN A 174 4.01 -13.35 -1.40
N GLY A 175 4.44 -12.17 -1.82
CA GLY A 175 3.63 -10.94 -1.80
C GLY A 175 4.28 -9.83 -2.61
N TYR A 176 3.68 -8.65 -2.58
CA TYR A 176 4.22 -7.46 -3.25
C TYR A 176 5.24 -6.73 -2.39
N HIS A 177 6.00 -5.82 -3.01
CA HIS A 177 6.88 -4.92 -2.27
C HIS A 177 6.09 -4.05 -1.28
N GLY A 178 6.66 -3.76 -0.12
CA GLY A 178 5.93 -3.12 0.98
C GLY A 178 5.16 -4.12 1.85
N LYS A 179 4.28 -4.95 1.25
CA LYS A 179 3.57 -6.03 1.97
C LYS A 179 4.53 -7.02 2.62
N LEU A 180 5.59 -7.43 1.91
CA LEU A 180 6.57 -8.36 2.45
C LEU A 180 7.26 -7.79 3.70
N GLN A 181 7.65 -6.51 3.68
CA GLN A 181 8.28 -5.83 4.82
C GLN A 181 7.32 -5.73 6.02
N GLU A 182 6.05 -5.41 5.74
CA GLU A 182 5.01 -5.42 6.77
C GLU A 182 4.86 -6.79 7.41
N VAL A 183 4.75 -7.86 6.60
CA VAL A 183 4.60 -9.23 7.10
C VAL A 183 5.80 -9.65 7.91
N MET A 184 7.02 -9.31 7.46
CA MET A 184 8.23 -9.58 8.23
C MET A 184 8.21 -8.90 9.61
N HIS A 185 7.71 -7.67 9.69
CA HIS A 185 7.56 -6.98 10.97
C HIS A 185 6.47 -7.62 11.85
N ILE A 186 5.32 -7.96 11.26
CA ILE A 186 4.21 -8.63 11.96
C ILE A 186 4.70 -9.96 12.57
N LEU A 187 5.34 -10.82 11.78
CA LEU A 187 5.81 -12.12 12.27
C LEU A 187 6.80 -11.97 13.44
N ARG A 188 7.63 -10.92 13.45
CA ARG A 188 8.49 -10.59 14.59
C ARG A 188 7.68 -10.18 15.82
N ASN A 189 6.65 -9.36 15.66
CA ASN A 189 5.76 -8.96 16.75
C ASN A 189 5.01 -10.16 17.36
N TYR A 190 4.79 -11.22 16.58
CA TYR A 190 4.26 -12.51 17.05
C TYR A 190 5.34 -13.47 17.60
N GLY A 191 6.59 -13.01 17.77
CA GLY A 191 7.67 -13.79 18.38
C GLY A 191 8.28 -14.87 17.48
N ILE A 192 8.08 -14.79 16.17
CA ILE A 192 8.68 -15.73 15.22
C ILE A 192 10.11 -15.27 14.96
N ASP A 193 11.10 -16.03 15.45
CA ASP A 193 12.53 -15.70 15.36
C ASP A 193 13.27 -16.34 14.16
N ALA A 194 12.54 -17.09 13.32
CA ALA A 194 13.11 -17.70 12.13
C ALA A 194 13.82 -16.66 11.25
N PRO A 195 15.08 -16.89 10.83
CA PRO A 195 15.81 -15.93 10.02
C PRO A 195 15.14 -15.77 8.66
N TYR A 196 15.12 -14.53 8.17
CA TYR A 196 14.57 -14.23 6.85
C TYR A 196 15.65 -14.37 5.77
N LEU A 197 15.33 -15.08 4.70
CA LEU A 197 16.16 -15.19 3.51
C LEU A 197 15.55 -14.34 2.40
N LEU A 198 16.30 -13.35 1.93
CA LEU A 198 15.78 -12.29 1.06
C LEU A 198 16.44 -12.30 -0.30
N THR A 199 15.67 -12.01 -1.34
CA THR A 199 16.24 -11.60 -2.63
C THR A 199 17.00 -10.27 -2.48
N PRO A 200 17.96 -9.94 -3.37
CA PRO A 200 18.69 -8.68 -3.29
C PRO A 200 17.79 -7.43 -3.28
N LYS A 201 16.67 -7.45 -4.03
CA LYS A 201 15.71 -6.34 -4.04
C LYS A 201 14.94 -6.27 -2.72
N THR A 202 14.41 -7.38 -2.22
CA THR A 202 13.71 -7.43 -0.92
C THR A 202 14.64 -7.01 0.23
N TYR A 203 15.92 -7.37 0.18
CA TYR A 203 16.93 -6.95 1.17
C TYR A 203 17.10 -5.43 1.20
N LYS A 204 17.23 -4.79 0.04
CA LYS A 204 17.36 -3.32 -0.06
C LYS A 204 16.13 -2.59 0.48
N LEU A 205 14.93 -3.05 0.11
CA LEU A 205 13.67 -2.50 0.62
C LEU A 205 13.54 -2.69 2.14
N THR A 206 13.95 -3.85 2.64
CA THR A 206 13.99 -4.15 4.08
C THR A 206 14.93 -3.20 4.81
N LYS A 207 16.15 -2.99 4.30
CA LYS A 207 17.09 -2.00 4.82
C LYS A 207 16.54 -0.58 4.80
N ALA A 208 15.77 -0.22 3.77
CA ALA A 208 15.14 1.09 3.70
C ALA A 208 14.11 1.27 4.82
N VAL A 209 13.18 0.33 5.01
CA VAL A 209 12.14 0.46 6.04
C VAL A 209 12.69 0.43 7.48
N GLU A 210 13.78 -0.29 7.75
CA GLU A 210 14.39 -0.32 9.10
C GLU A 210 14.93 1.05 9.51
N LYS A 211 15.39 1.89 8.57
CA LYS A 211 15.83 3.28 8.85
C LYS A 211 14.70 4.13 9.43
N TYR A 212 13.45 3.74 9.21
CA TYR A 212 12.24 4.45 9.64
C TYR A 212 11.49 3.69 10.75
N GLY A 213 12.19 2.80 11.46
CA GLY A 213 11.70 2.23 12.73
C GLY A 213 10.98 0.89 12.63
N LEU A 214 10.88 0.26 11.45
CA LEU A 214 10.37 -1.11 11.37
C LEU A 214 11.41 -2.08 11.94
N SER A 215 11.06 -2.77 13.03
CA SER A 215 11.92 -3.79 13.62
C SER A 215 11.74 -5.11 12.88
N ILE A 216 12.71 -5.47 12.05
CA ILE A 216 12.70 -6.72 11.28
C ILE A 216 13.79 -7.65 11.82
N GLY A 217 15.06 -7.26 11.73
CA GLY A 217 16.17 -8.04 12.27
C GLY A 217 16.35 -9.47 11.71
N ASN A 218 17.55 -10.03 11.92
CA ASN A 218 17.92 -11.40 11.56
C ASN A 218 17.51 -11.82 10.13
N TYR A 219 18.15 -11.22 9.13
CA TYR A 219 17.88 -11.53 7.72
C TYR A 219 19.15 -11.51 6.87
N PHE A 220 19.19 -12.38 5.87
CA PHE A 220 20.35 -12.63 5.02
C PHE A 220 19.99 -12.56 3.54
N VAL A 221 20.97 -12.21 2.71
CA VAL A 221 20.80 -12.21 1.25
C VAL A 221 20.99 -13.63 0.74
N LEU A 222 20.08 -14.11 -0.12
CA LEU A 222 20.04 -15.50 -0.57
C LEU A 222 21.36 -16.03 -1.14
N ASN A 223 22.08 -15.21 -1.91
CA ASN A 223 23.35 -15.58 -2.54
C ASN A 223 24.59 -15.17 -1.73
N SER A 224 24.44 -14.74 -0.47
CA SER A 224 25.58 -14.51 0.40
C SER A 224 26.07 -15.83 1.00
N ARG A 225 27.28 -15.82 1.59
CA ARG A 225 27.81 -16.97 2.31
C ARG A 225 26.86 -17.42 3.42
N GLU A 226 26.41 -16.48 4.23
CA GLU A 226 25.48 -16.69 5.34
C GLU A 226 24.12 -17.17 4.85
N GLY A 227 23.62 -16.65 3.72
CA GLY A 227 22.40 -17.11 3.09
C GLY A 227 22.48 -18.58 2.65
N MET A 228 23.60 -18.97 2.03
CA MET A 228 23.84 -20.36 1.63
C MET A 228 24.00 -21.30 2.85
N GLU A 229 24.66 -20.84 3.91
CA GLU A 229 24.75 -21.57 5.18
C GLU A 229 23.36 -21.73 5.81
N LEU A 230 22.53 -20.67 5.79
CA LEU A 230 21.17 -20.73 6.30
C LEU A 230 20.30 -21.70 5.52
N MET A 231 20.42 -21.76 4.19
CA MET A 231 19.68 -22.74 3.38
C MET A 231 19.95 -24.18 3.80
N ARG A 232 21.16 -24.50 4.30
CA ARG A 232 21.52 -25.84 4.79
C ARG A 232 20.89 -26.18 6.14
N SER A 233 20.50 -25.18 6.93
CA SER A 233 19.81 -25.40 8.21
C SER A 233 18.38 -25.94 8.06
N ASN A 234 17.78 -25.73 6.87
CA ASN A 234 16.39 -26.08 6.57
C ASN A 234 15.34 -25.43 7.51
N TRP A 235 15.71 -24.36 8.22
CA TRP A 235 14.82 -23.62 9.12
C TRP A 235 14.95 -22.11 8.87
N PHE A 236 14.12 -21.59 7.97
CA PHE A 236 14.12 -20.17 7.58
C PHE A 236 12.81 -19.79 6.90
N LEU A 237 12.60 -18.48 6.77
CA LEU A 237 11.52 -17.88 6.00
C LEU A 237 12.08 -17.19 4.76
N LEU A 238 11.72 -17.63 3.55
CA LEU A 238 12.13 -16.97 2.31
C LEU A 238 11.05 -16.02 1.82
N LEU A 239 11.40 -14.77 1.57
CA LEU A 239 10.48 -13.73 1.12
C LEU A 239 10.72 -13.41 -0.35
N ASP A 240 9.73 -13.70 -1.18
CA ASP A 240 9.83 -13.53 -2.63
C ASP A 240 8.69 -12.68 -3.19
N HIS A 241 8.99 -11.89 -4.21
CA HIS A 241 7.96 -11.11 -4.87
C HIS A 241 7.00 -12.05 -5.64
N LEU A 242 5.71 -11.74 -5.70
CA LEU A 242 4.72 -12.63 -6.34
C LEU A 242 5.02 -12.89 -7.83
N ASN A 243 5.54 -11.89 -8.53
CA ASN A 243 5.94 -11.98 -9.94
C ASN A 243 7.40 -12.46 -10.15
N SER A 244 8.09 -12.84 -9.09
CA SER A 244 9.45 -13.37 -9.17
C SER A 244 9.40 -14.86 -9.46
N ASN A 245 10.18 -15.29 -10.44
CA ASN A 245 10.41 -16.71 -10.72
C ASN A 245 11.50 -17.31 -9.82
N TYR A 246 12.09 -16.53 -8.91
CA TYR A 246 13.27 -16.93 -8.17
C TYR A 246 13.00 -18.06 -7.18
N SER A 247 11.95 -17.95 -6.36
CA SER A 247 11.59 -19.06 -5.46
C SER A 247 11.10 -20.31 -6.20
N TYR A 248 10.74 -20.21 -7.48
CA TYR A 248 10.41 -21.36 -8.33
C TYR A 248 11.65 -22.00 -8.97
N SER A 249 12.78 -21.28 -9.07
CA SER A 249 14.05 -21.83 -9.57
C SER A 249 14.75 -22.70 -8.53
N LEU A 250 14.38 -22.59 -7.25
CA LEU A 250 14.85 -23.43 -6.14
C LEU A 250 14.16 -24.81 -6.14
N LYS A 251 14.27 -25.55 -7.24
CA LYS A 251 13.54 -26.82 -7.47
C LYS A 251 13.78 -27.91 -6.40
N GLU A 252 14.98 -27.92 -5.82
CA GLU A 252 15.38 -28.89 -4.79
C GLU A 252 14.88 -28.50 -3.38
N LEU A 253 14.41 -27.27 -3.18
CA LEU A 253 13.98 -26.79 -1.88
C LEU A 253 12.57 -27.30 -1.56
N LYS A 254 12.49 -28.29 -0.66
CA LYS A 254 11.22 -28.76 -0.10
C LYS A 254 10.70 -27.78 0.95
N ALA A 255 10.06 -26.72 0.48
CA ALA A 255 9.45 -25.69 1.32
C ALA A 255 7.92 -25.67 1.20
N SER A 256 7.24 -25.36 2.30
CA SER A 256 5.84 -24.93 2.23
C SER A 256 5.77 -23.50 1.68
N ARG A 257 4.66 -23.15 1.04
CA ARG A 257 4.51 -21.84 0.39
C ARG A 257 3.22 -21.16 0.83
N ILE A 258 3.33 -19.93 1.29
CA ILE A 258 2.21 -19.04 1.59
C ILE A 258 2.17 -17.96 0.51
N VAL A 259 1.05 -17.84 -0.17
CA VAL A 259 0.76 -16.76 -1.12
C VAL A 259 -0.19 -15.79 -0.44
N LEU A 260 0.23 -14.53 -0.32
CA LEU A 260 -0.59 -13.47 0.27
C LEU A 260 -1.46 -12.84 -0.81
N SER A 261 -2.78 -12.88 -0.64
CA SER A 261 -3.74 -12.32 -1.58
C SER A 261 -4.85 -11.58 -0.86
N GLY A 262 -5.31 -10.47 -1.41
CA GLY A 262 -6.55 -9.82 -0.97
C GLY A 262 -7.80 -10.43 -1.60
N TRP A 263 -7.70 -11.27 -2.64
CA TRP A 263 -8.85 -11.77 -3.40
C TRP A 263 -9.47 -13.05 -2.81
N GLU A 264 -9.45 -13.17 -1.50
CA GLU A 264 -10.16 -14.21 -0.75
C GLU A 264 -11.01 -13.52 0.32
N PHE A 265 -12.31 -13.85 0.33
CA PHE A 265 -13.32 -13.19 1.16
C PHE A 265 -14.06 -14.18 2.06
N LYS A 266 -14.03 -15.48 1.75
CA LYS A 266 -14.83 -16.48 2.46
C LYS A 266 -14.09 -17.12 3.61
N LYS A 267 -12.77 -17.28 3.48
CA LYS A 267 -11.93 -17.97 4.47
C LYS A 267 -10.62 -17.21 4.68
N PRO A 268 -10.06 -17.21 5.90
CA PRO A 268 -8.80 -16.52 6.17
C PRO A 268 -7.61 -17.14 5.42
N TYR A 269 -7.67 -18.44 5.14
CA TYR A 269 -6.70 -19.13 4.29
C TYR A 269 -7.32 -20.37 3.64
N ARG A 270 -6.69 -20.87 2.56
CA ARG A 270 -7.02 -22.16 1.94
C ARG A 270 -5.79 -22.92 1.49
N TYR A 271 -5.86 -24.24 1.53
CA TYR A 271 -4.84 -25.10 0.92
C TYR A 271 -5.06 -25.19 -0.60
N LEU A 272 -3.99 -25.00 -1.37
CA LEU A 272 -3.99 -25.05 -2.84
C LEU A 272 -3.39 -26.36 -3.40
N GLY A 273 -2.96 -27.28 -2.54
CA GLY A 273 -2.26 -28.50 -2.95
C GLY A 273 -0.75 -28.29 -3.12
N GLY A 274 0.02 -29.38 -2.97
CA GLY A 274 1.47 -29.40 -3.13
C GLY A 274 2.23 -28.53 -2.13
N GLY A 275 1.77 -28.46 -0.87
CA GLY A 275 2.40 -27.64 0.17
C GLY A 275 2.15 -26.13 0.04
N ARG A 276 1.23 -25.71 -0.85
CA ARG A 276 0.90 -24.31 -1.10
C ARG A 276 -0.39 -23.90 -0.38
N TRP A 277 -0.36 -22.71 0.18
CA TRP A 277 -1.45 -22.09 0.93
C TRP A 277 -1.67 -20.68 0.38
N LEU A 278 -2.93 -20.25 0.32
CA LEU A 278 -3.28 -18.87 0.09
C LEU A 278 -3.81 -18.31 1.40
N VAL A 279 -3.27 -17.17 1.85
CA VAL A 279 -3.76 -16.41 3.01
C VAL A 279 -4.40 -15.13 2.50
N ALA A 280 -5.59 -14.83 3.01
CA ALA A 280 -6.43 -13.69 2.66
C ALA A 280 -5.90 -12.36 3.25
N PHE A 281 -4.60 -12.10 3.07
CA PHE A 281 -3.90 -10.94 3.59
C PHE A 281 -3.98 -9.76 2.60
N SER A 282 -4.99 -8.90 2.79
CA SER A 282 -5.26 -7.73 1.97
C SER A 282 -4.40 -6.52 2.35
N ASP A 283 -4.13 -5.65 1.38
CA ASP A 283 -3.56 -4.31 1.62
C ASP A 283 -4.58 -3.18 1.54
N HIS A 284 -5.84 -3.50 1.23
CA HIS A 284 -6.91 -2.51 1.11
C HIS A 284 -8.10 -2.87 2.00
N ALA A 285 -8.78 -1.83 2.47
CA ALA A 285 -10.03 -1.85 3.19
C ALA A 285 -11.09 -2.56 2.35
N ASP A 286 -11.77 -3.52 2.96
CA ASP A 286 -12.92 -4.18 2.37
C ASP A 286 -14.11 -3.22 2.25
N PHE A 287 -15.25 -3.68 1.72
CA PHE A 287 -16.41 -2.83 1.50
C PHE A 287 -16.87 -2.10 2.77
N ASN A 288 -16.87 -2.80 3.92
CA ASN A 288 -17.25 -2.20 5.20
C ASN A 288 -16.26 -1.13 5.64
N GLY A 289 -14.96 -1.37 5.46
CA GLY A 289 -13.93 -0.35 5.70
C GLY A 289 -14.09 0.88 4.81
N LEU A 290 -14.35 0.70 3.50
CA LEU A 290 -14.60 1.81 2.57
C LEU A 290 -15.80 2.65 3.02
N MET A 291 -16.93 2.01 3.35
CA MET A 291 -18.12 2.68 3.86
C MET A 291 -17.89 3.36 5.21
N ASN A 292 -17.13 2.72 6.11
CA ASN A 292 -16.78 3.30 7.40
C ASN A 292 -15.99 4.61 7.24
N TYR A 293 -15.05 4.66 6.29
CA TYR A 293 -14.33 5.89 5.99
C TYR A 293 -15.30 6.97 5.50
N VAL A 294 -16.11 6.69 4.47
CA VAL A 294 -17.05 7.65 3.88
C VAL A 294 -18.04 8.21 4.91
N ILE A 295 -18.56 7.37 5.79
CA ILE A 295 -19.56 7.77 6.79
C ILE A 295 -18.94 8.75 7.80
N ASN A 296 -17.75 8.41 8.32
CA ASN A 296 -17.12 9.14 9.42
C ASN A 296 -16.27 10.33 8.95
N SER A 297 -15.85 10.38 7.68
CA SER A 297 -15.22 11.58 7.10
C SER A 297 -16.24 12.67 6.74
N ASN A 298 -17.53 12.34 6.79
CA ASN A 298 -18.66 13.24 6.58
C ASN A 298 -18.57 14.23 5.39
N PRO A 299 -18.24 13.76 4.17
CA PRO A 299 -18.10 14.64 3.02
C PRO A 299 -19.44 15.12 2.48
N LYS A 300 -19.45 16.26 1.81
CA LYS A 300 -20.58 16.71 0.97
C LYS A 300 -20.58 15.95 -0.35
N THR A 301 -19.39 15.76 -0.93
CA THR A 301 -19.20 15.07 -2.21
C THR A 301 -18.13 13.98 -2.08
N VAL A 302 -18.44 12.79 -2.59
CA VAL A 302 -17.50 11.67 -2.73
C VAL A 302 -17.13 11.49 -4.20
N ILE A 303 -15.85 11.32 -4.49
CA ILE A 303 -15.32 11.02 -5.82
C ILE A 303 -14.65 9.65 -5.74
N VAL A 304 -15.16 8.68 -6.50
CA VAL A 304 -14.57 7.35 -6.62
C VAL A 304 -13.61 7.35 -7.81
N ASN A 305 -12.34 7.07 -7.55
CA ASN A 305 -11.30 6.95 -8.57
C ASN A 305 -11.39 5.58 -9.26
N SER A 306 -11.95 5.53 -10.46
CA SER A 306 -12.29 4.27 -11.13
C SER A 306 -11.07 3.52 -11.67
N VAL A 307 -9.97 4.21 -12.01
CA VAL A 307 -8.72 3.62 -12.52
C VAL A 307 -8.11 2.66 -11.49
N ARG A 308 -8.33 2.89 -10.19
CA ARG A 308 -7.82 2.07 -9.08
C ARG A 308 -8.91 1.35 -8.29
N SER A 309 -10.14 1.35 -8.79
CA SER A 309 -11.28 0.74 -8.10
C SER A 309 -11.80 -0.47 -8.86
N THR A 310 -12.30 -1.47 -8.13
CA THR A 310 -13.16 -2.49 -8.76
C THR A 310 -14.60 -2.25 -8.35
N TYR A 311 -15.51 -2.32 -9.32
CA TYR A 311 -16.93 -2.01 -9.12
C TYR A 311 -17.16 -0.57 -8.60
N ALA A 312 -16.44 0.42 -9.16
CA ALA A 312 -16.55 1.83 -8.78
C ALA A 312 -18.01 2.34 -8.82
N ASP A 313 -18.75 2.01 -9.88
CA ASP A 313 -20.17 2.39 -10.02
C ASP A 313 -21.07 1.75 -8.97
N VAL A 314 -20.79 0.49 -8.60
CA VAL A 314 -21.53 -0.21 -7.53
C VAL A 314 -21.27 0.48 -6.20
N PHE A 315 -20.00 0.76 -5.89
CA PHE A 315 -19.65 1.47 -4.66
C PHE A 315 -20.31 2.85 -4.60
N ALA A 316 -20.27 3.62 -5.68
CA ALA A 316 -20.90 4.94 -5.74
C ALA A 316 -22.43 4.87 -5.56
N ASN A 317 -23.08 3.85 -6.12
CA ASN A 317 -24.51 3.60 -5.89
C ASN A 317 -24.80 3.29 -4.42
N GLU A 318 -23.98 2.47 -3.77
CA GLU A 318 -24.14 2.13 -2.36
C GLU A 318 -23.89 3.33 -1.45
N VAL A 319 -22.88 4.16 -1.74
CA VAL A 319 -22.66 5.43 -1.01
C VAL A 319 -23.90 6.31 -1.10
N ARG A 320 -24.46 6.52 -2.30
CA ARG A 320 -25.69 7.32 -2.49
C ARG A 320 -26.86 6.72 -1.72
N ARG A 321 -27.05 5.40 -1.82
CA ARG A 321 -28.16 4.68 -1.18
C ARG A 321 -28.10 4.73 0.34
N ILE A 322 -26.93 4.53 0.93
CA ILE A 322 -26.74 4.41 2.38
C ILE A 322 -26.63 5.77 3.06
N THR A 323 -25.97 6.73 2.42
CA THR A 323 -25.61 8.00 3.06
C THR A 323 -26.39 9.21 2.54
N GLY A 324 -27.05 9.10 1.38
CA GLY A 324 -27.70 10.23 0.71
C GLY A 324 -26.74 11.28 0.13
N ARG A 325 -25.41 11.05 0.23
CA ARG A 325 -24.39 11.99 -0.25
C ARG A 325 -24.24 11.95 -1.76
N GLU A 326 -23.82 13.06 -2.33
CA GLU A 326 -23.38 13.10 -3.72
C GLU A 326 -22.16 12.19 -3.88
N CYS A 327 -22.21 11.27 -4.86
CA CYS A 327 -21.09 10.41 -5.19
C CYS A 327 -20.92 10.37 -6.70
N ILE A 328 -19.71 10.68 -7.17
CA ILE A 328 -19.34 10.79 -8.58
C ILE A 328 -18.24 9.76 -8.86
N VAL A 329 -18.29 9.11 -10.02
CA VAL A 329 -17.22 8.23 -10.49
C VAL A 329 -16.40 9.00 -11.53
N MET A 330 -15.09 9.02 -11.37
CA MET A 330 -14.16 9.64 -12.33
C MET A 330 -13.13 8.62 -12.81
N PRO A 331 -12.63 8.72 -14.06
CA PRO A 331 -11.60 7.86 -14.63
C PRO A 331 -10.39 7.74 -13.72
#